data_AF-A0A7J4ZNC5-F1
#
_entry.id   AF-A0A7J4ZNC5-F1
#
_cell.length_a   1.000
_cell.length_b   1.000
_cell.length_c   1.000
_cell.angle_alpha   90.00
_cell.angle_beta   90.00
_cell.angle_gamma   90.00
#
_symmetry.space_group_name_H-M   'P 1'
#
loop_
_entity.id
_entity.type
_entity.pdbx_description
1 polymer ?
#
loop_
_entity_poly.entity_id
_entity_poly.type
_entity_poly.pdbx_seq_one_letter_code
_entity_poly.pdbx_strand_id
1 'polypeptide(L)'
;MSFIVRVIIGNTIVILLGVTAMVTLNTGNALWLDILFGLAMVAATSLVLGIISSRTFSPLAGLVAALEKAAGGDLSVRAEVTGDGELGRLAVAFNSMMTDMNKAMRQFFSVADLVRDSVEMVSSTTHSMALAAEDVAQQASTIATASEEMSATSGDIARNCLFAAENAQKATDQTHSGAQLVQNSARLMDNIAQRVNESSTTVEGLGQRSDQIGAIVNTIQDIADQTNLLALNAAIEAARAGEQGRGFAVVADEVRALAERTTKATKEISTMIKSIQEETQAAVGSMSEGVGEVKRGTAETTRSGEALEDILNKINDLTMQVSQIATAAEEQTATTQEITNNIQMITDVVNGNVENARSTTAATGKLASQVDELHQLVGHFRLAKVMEWDSSFATGVSQFDQQHIKLFDMVNELHDAMQQKRSKEAIGSILGRLIEYTASHFGAEEDAFRTSGYHEAAQHKQHHTKLVDQVLDLQRKFNAGETLLTQDVIMFLQDWLINHIKGVDRKYGPHLTASGIK
;
A
#
# COMPACT_ATOMS: atom_id res chain seq x y z
N MET A 1 -31.90 73.49 -9.63
CA MET A 1 -33.02 74.14 -8.91
C MET A 1 -33.85 73.03 -8.28
N SER A 2 -33.88 72.91 -6.95
CA SER A 2 -34.57 71.80 -6.29
C SER A 2 -36.06 71.82 -6.60
N PHE A 3 -36.73 70.67 -6.55
CA PHE A 3 -38.18 70.55 -6.74
C PHE A 3 -38.94 71.54 -5.85
N ILE A 4 -38.44 71.74 -4.62
CA ILE A 4 -38.91 72.71 -3.63
C ILE A 4 -38.94 74.13 -4.19
N VAL A 5 -37.82 74.58 -4.77
CA VAL A 5 -37.72 75.93 -5.35
C VAL A 5 -38.67 76.09 -6.54
N ARG A 6 -38.86 75.04 -7.35
CA ARG A 6 -39.82 75.08 -8.47
C ARG A 6 -41.27 75.16 -7.99
N VAL A 7 -41.64 74.44 -6.94
CA VAL A 7 -42.99 74.46 -6.35
C VAL A 7 -43.26 75.80 -5.68
N ILE A 8 -42.31 76.35 -4.92
CA ILE A 8 -42.45 77.65 -4.27
C ILE A 8 -42.55 78.77 -5.31
N ILE A 9 -41.70 78.78 -6.33
CA ILE A 9 -41.77 79.78 -7.42
C ILE A 9 -43.10 79.65 -8.18
N GLY A 10 -43.52 78.42 -8.52
CA GLY A 10 -44.79 78.17 -9.19
C GLY A 10 -46.00 78.67 -8.39
N ASN A 11 -46.06 78.36 -7.09
CA ASN A 11 -47.11 78.84 -6.20
C ASN A 11 -47.08 80.37 -6.05
N THR A 12 -45.87 80.95 -5.92
CA THR A 12 -45.70 82.42 -5.84
C THR A 12 -46.23 83.10 -7.11
N ILE A 13 -45.93 82.57 -8.30
CA ILE A 13 -46.40 83.11 -9.59
C ILE A 13 -47.93 83.02 -9.68
N VAL A 14 -48.53 81.87 -9.34
CA VAL A 14 -49.99 81.67 -9.40
C VAL A 14 -50.71 82.66 -8.48
N ILE A 15 -50.20 82.85 -7.26
CA ILE A 15 -50.82 83.79 -6.31
C ILE A 15 -50.57 85.24 -6.74
N LEU A 16 -49.39 85.60 -7.25
CA LEU A 16 -49.14 86.94 -7.80
C LEU A 16 -50.10 87.26 -8.94
N LEU A 17 -50.34 86.32 -9.85
CA LEU A 17 -51.32 86.46 -10.93
C LEU A 17 -52.74 86.60 -10.38
N GLY A 18 -53.12 85.79 -9.38
CA GLY A 18 -54.42 85.86 -8.73
C GLY A 18 -54.67 87.19 -8.01
N VAL A 19 -53.67 87.70 -7.28
CA VAL A 19 -53.72 89.01 -6.59
C VAL A 19 -53.76 90.14 -7.60
N THR A 20 -52.96 90.05 -8.68
CA THR A 20 -52.97 91.07 -9.75
C THR A 20 -54.34 91.11 -10.45
N ALA A 21 -54.95 89.95 -10.75
CA ALA A 21 -56.29 89.88 -11.31
C ALA A 21 -57.37 90.42 -10.34
N MET A 22 -57.24 90.14 -9.05
CA MET A 22 -58.16 90.65 -8.03
C MET A 22 -58.07 92.17 -7.88
N VAL A 23 -56.85 92.72 -7.90
CA VAL A 23 -56.58 94.17 -7.83
C VAL A 23 -57.07 94.89 -9.10
N THR A 24 -56.91 94.31 -10.29
CA THR A 24 -57.38 94.94 -11.54
C THR A 24 -58.89 94.89 -11.74
N LEU A 25 -59.58 93.90 -11.13
CA LEU A 25 -61.04 93.77 -11.18
C LEU A 25 -61.76 94.51 -10.05
N ASN A 26 -61.05 94.96 -9.01
CA ASN A 26 -61.65 95.70 -7.89
C ASN A 26 -61.80 97.20 -8.20
N THR A 27 -63.04 97.71 -8.14
CA THR A 27 -63.39 99.11 -8.40
C THR A 27 -63.57 99.94 -7.11
N GLY A 28 -63.28 99.39 -5.94
CA GLY A 28 -63.43 100.05 -4.63
C GLY A 28 -62.17 100.75 -4.09
N ASN A 29 -62.35 101.71 -3.16
CA ASN A 29 -61.29 102.54 -2.55
C ASN A 29 -60.34 101.81 -1.56
N ALA A 30 -60.30 100.48 -1.58
CA ALA A 30 -59.63 99.66 -0.56
C ALA A 30 -58.51 98.75 -1.13
N LEU A 31 -57.86 99.16 -2.21
CA LEU A 31 -56.81 98.39 -2.91
C LEU A 31 -55.68 97.89 -2.00
N TRP A 32 -55.38 98.60 -0.90
CA TRP A 32 -54.34 98.20 0.04
C TRP A 32 -54.70 96.94 0.86
N LEU A 33 -55.99 96.67 1.10
CA LEU A 33 -56.46 95.48 1.82
C LEU A 33 -56.31 94.21 0.96
N ASP A 34 -56.56 94.31 -0.36
CA ASP A 34 -56.39 93.18 -1.28
C ASP A 34 -54.93 92.78 -1.44
N ILE A 35 -54.03 93.76 -1.50
CA ILE A 35 -52.58 93.52 -1.54
C ILE A 35 -52.12 92.82 -0.25
N LEU A 36 -52.62 93.25 0.91
CA LEU A 36 -52.26 92.69 2.21
C LEU A 36 -52.78 91.25 2.39
N PHE A 37 -54.00 90.98 1.93
CA PHE A 37 -54.57 89.63 1.90
C PHE A 37 -53.80 88.71 0.93
N GLY A 38 -53.43 89.24 -0.25
CA GLY A 38 -52.59 88.55 -1.22
C GLY A 38 -51.23 88.15 -0.65
N LEU A 39 -50.54 89.09 0.00
CA LEU A 39 -49.27 88.84 0.69
C LEU A 39 -49.40 87.81 1.81
N ALA A 40 -50.47 87.88 2.62
CA ALA A 40 -50.73 86.89 3.66
C ALA A 40 -50.99 85.49 3.10
N MET A 41 -51.73 85.39 1.99
CA MET A 41 -51.96 84.13 1.25
C MET A 41 -50.66 83.56 0.67
N VAL A 42 -49.80 84.38 0.06
CA VAL A 42 -48.47 83.96 -0.41
C VAL A 42 -47.65 83.44 0.76
N ALA A 43 -47.60 84.16 1.88
CA ALA A 43 -46.82 83.77 3.05
C ALA A 43 -47.34 82.46 3.66
N ALA A 44 -48.65 82.31 3.83
CA ALA A 44 -49.27 81.11 4.40
C ALA A 44 -49.09 79.88 3.51
N THR A 45 -49.36 79.99 2.21
CA THR A 45 -49.18 78.86 1.28
C THR A 45 -47.70 78.51 1.08
N SER A 46 -46.80 79.51 1.04
CA SER A 46 -45.36 79.26 0.96
C SER A 46 -44.82 78.62 2.24
N LEU A 47 -45.36 78.97 3.41
CA LEU A 47 -45.02 78.33 4.68
C LEU A 47 -45.52 76.88 4.72
N VAL A 48 -46.77 76.62 4.32
CA VAL A 48 -47.34 75.26 4.27
C VAL A 48 -46.60 74.38 3.26
N LEU A 49 -46.33 74.90 2.05
CA LEU A 49 -45.53 74.18 1.05
C LEU A 49 -44.09 74.00 1.52
N GLY A 50 -43.50 74.96 2.23
CA GLY A 50 -42.19 74.81 2.85
C GLY A 50 -42.13 73.71 3.90
N ILE A 51 -43.16 73.62 4.76
CA ILE A 51 -43.28 72.57 5.80
C ILE A 51 -43.51 71.20 5.16
N ILE A 52 -44.46 71.07 4.24
CA ILE A 52 -44.72 69.81 3.51
C ILE A 52 -43.46 69.43 2.74
N SER A 53 -42.82 70.38 2.08
CA SER A 53 -41.67 70.09 1.24
C SER A 53 -40.44 69.67 2.05
N SER A 54 -40.20 70.28 3.21
CA SER A 54 -39.09 69.88 4.09
C SER A 54 -39.37 68.54 4.78
N ARG A 55 -40.62 68.28 5.20
CA ARG A 55 -41.01 67.02 5.85
C ARG A 55 -41.08 65.83 4.88
N THR A 56 -41.44 66.04 3.61
CA THR A 56 -41.64 64.96 2.63
C THR A 56 -40.45 64.76 1.69
N PHE A 57 -39.79 65.82 1.21
CA PHE A 57 -38.70 65.67 0.23
C PHE A 57 -37.30 65.51 0.84
N SER A 58 -37.10 65.91 2.11
CA SER A 58 -35.80 65.70 2.77
C SER A 58 -35.48 64.21 2.98
N PRO A 59 -36.41 63.36 3.47
CA PRO A 59 -36.19 61.91 3.55
C PRO A 59 -35.89 61.26 2.20
N LEU A 60 -36.52 61.75 1.13
CA LEU A 60 -36.30 61.24 -0.23
C LEU A 60 -34.88 61.53 -0.72
N ALA A 61 -34.33 62.71 -0.43
CA ALA A 61 -32.94 63.04 -0.78
C ALA A 61 -31.93 62.11 -0.06
N GLY A 62 -32.19 61.78 1.21
CA GLY A 62 -31.39 60.82 1.98
C GLY A 62 -31.44 59.41 1.38
N LEU A 63 -32.62 58.95 0.96
CA LEU A 63 -32.78 57.66 0.30
C LEU A 63 -32.09 57.60 -1.07
N VAL A 64 -32.16 58.67 -1.87
CA VAL A 64 -31.44 58.77 -3.15
C VAL A 64 -29.93 58.71 -2.93
N ALA A 65 -29.40 59.44 -1.95
CA ALA A 65 -27.98 59.37 -1.62
C ALA A 65 -27.55 57.96 -1.14
N ALA A 66 -28.42 57.26 -0.40
CA ALA A 66 -28.17 55.88 0.00
C ALA A 66 -28.16 54.92 -1.21
N LEU A 67 -29.08 55.12 -2.17
CA LEU A 67 -29.12 54.36 -3.42
C LEU A 67 -27.89 54.61 -4.30
N GLU A 68 -27.43 55.85 -4.42
CA GLU A 68 -26.21 56.18 -5.17
C GLU A 68 -24.97 55.52 -4.56
N LYS A 69 -24.86 55.49 -3.22
CA LYS A 69 -23.81 54.76 -2.52
C LYS A 69 -23.89 53.25 -2.76
N ALA A 70 -25.09 52.67 -2.67
CA ALA A 70 -25.31 51.25 -2.95
C ALA A 70 -24.97 50.89 -4.40
N ALA A 71 -25.31 51.74 -5.37
CA ALA A 71 -24.96 51.58 -6.77
C ALA A 71 -23.44 51.69 -7.01
N GLY A 72 -22.73 52.46 -6.19
CA GLY A 72 -21.27 52.53 -6.16
C GLY A 72 -20.58 51.35 -5.45
N GLY A 73 -21.33 50.30 -5.08
CA GLY A 73 -20.79 49.10 -4.42
C GLY A 73 -20.78 49.16 -2.89
N ASP A 74 -21.27 50.25 -2.28
CA ASP A 74 -21.36 50.35 -0.82
C ASP A 74 -22.63 49.70 -0.29
N LEU A 75 -22.53 48.40 0.03
CA LEU A 75 -23.64 47.66 0.60
C LEU A 75 -23.85 47.94 2.09
N SER A 76 -22.91 48.60 2.79
CA SER A 76 -23.08 48.92 4.21
C SER A 76 -24.09 50.04 4.44
N VAL A 77 -24.39 50.85 3.41
CA VAL A 77 -25.27 52.01 3.53
C VAL A 77 -26.69 51.64 3.97
N ARG A 78 -27.27 52.45 4.84
CA ARG A 78 -28.66 52.34 5.29
C ARG A 78 -29.38 53.68 5.11
N ALA A 79 -30.64 53.63 4.73
CA ALA A 79 -31.51 54.79 4.64
C ALA A 79 -32.12 55.08 6.02
N GLU A 80 -32.18 56.36 6.39
CA GLU A 80 -32.84 56.80 7.61
C GLU A 80 -34.36 56.59 7.49
N VAL A 81 -34.94 55.86 8.45
CA VAL A 81 -36.38 55.59 8.47
C VAL A 81 -37.08 56.72 9.21
N THR A 82 -37.72 57.62 8.46
CA THR A 82 -38.45 58.76 9.03
C THR A 82 -39.95 58.71 8.68
N GLY A 83 -40.80 58.66 9.71
CA GLY A 83 -42.26 58.66 9.61
C GLY A 83 -42.89 57.33 9.17
N ASP A 84 -44.21 57.20 9.39
CA ASP A 84 -44.99 55.97 9.14
C ASP A 84 -45.61 55.88 7.71
N GLY A 85 -45.24 56.82 6.82
CA GLY A 85 -45.76 56.90 5.45
C GLY A 85 -45.04 56.00 4.44
N GLU A 86 -45.39 56.13 3.15
CA GLU A 86 -44.83 55.35 2.05
C GLU A 86 -43.30 55.47 1.93
N LEU A 87 -42.73 56.64 2.22
CA LEU A 87 -41.29 56.86 2.22
C LEU A 87 -40.58 56.10 3.36
N GLY A 88 -41.20 56.01 4.54
CA GLY A 88 -40.70 55.19 5.65
C GLY A 88 -40.70 53.71 5.30
N ARG A 89 -41.80 53.22 4.70
CA ARG A 89 -41.89 51.84 4.18
C ARG A 89 -40.85 51.54 3.10
N LEU A 90 -40.57 52.50 2.22
CA LEU A 90 -39.54 52.37 1.18
C LEU A 90 -38.13 52.31 1.79
N ALA A 91 -37.83 53.13 2.80
CA ALA A 91 -36.57 53.08 3.53
C ALA A 91 -36.37 51.73 4.25
N VAL A 92 -37.43 51.19 4.87
CA VAL A 92 -37.40 49.84 5.50
C VAL A 92 -37.15 48.76 4.44
N ALA A 93 -37.85 48.79 3.31
CA ALA A 93 -37.65 47.82 2.23
C ALA A 93 -36.24 47.89 1.64
N PHE A 94 -35.71 49.10 1.43
CA PHE A 94 -34.32 49.32 1.01
C PHE A 94 -33.34 48.71 2.01
N ASN A 95 -33.47 49.01 3.31
CA ASN A 95 -32.59 48.47 4.34
C ASN A 95 -32.65 46.93 4.44
N SER A 96 -33.82 46.33 4.22
CA SER A 96 -33.97 44.88 4.15
C SER A 96 -33.21 44.31 2.94
N MET A 97 -33.39 44.89 1.75
CA MET A 97 -32.67 44.49 0.54
C MET A 97 -31.16 44.60 0.72
N MET A 98 -30.67 45.70 1.31
CA MET A 98 -29.24 45.87 1.57
C MET A 98 -28.71 44.83 2.57
N THR A 99 -29.52 44.46 3.57
CA THR A 99 -29.16 43.41 4.54
C THR A 99 -29.04 42.04 3.86
N ASP A 100 -30.00 41.68 3.02
CA ASP A 100 -29.97 40.43 2.27
C ASP A 100 -28.81 40.39 1.27
N MET A 101 -28.53 41.51 0.59
CA MET A 101 -27.40 41.61 -0.35
C MET A 101 -26.05 41.46 0.37
N ASN A 102 -25.89 42.06 1.56
CA ASN A 102 -24.70 41.86 2.39
C ASN A 102 -24.52 40.39 2.76
N LYS A 103 -25.60 39.74 3.23
CA LYS A 103 -25.56 38.33 3.61
C LYS A 103 -25.19 37.44 2.42
N ALA A 104 -25.77 37.69 1.25
CA ALA A 104 -25.46 36.97 0.03
C ALA A 104 -23.98 37.13 -0.35
N MET A 105 -23.46 38.36 -0.38
CA MET A 105 -22.03 38.61 -0.72
C MET A 105 -21.08 37.95 0.29
N ARG A 106 -21.41 37.96 1.59
CA ARG A 106 -20.63 37.24 2.62
C ARG A 106 -20.62 35.73 2.38
N GLN A 107 -21.75 35.15 1.99
CA GLN A 107 -21.84 33.74 1.63
C GLN A 107 -21.05 33.42 0.36
N PHE A 108 -21.05 34.31 -0.64
CA PHE A 108 -20.24 34.15 -1.84
C PHE A 108 -18.75 34.09 -1.55
N PHE A 109 -18.22 35.00 -0.70
CA PHE A 109 -16.82 34.94 -0.27
C PHE A 109 -16.48 33.61 0.41
N SER A 110 -17.35 33.15 1.33
CA SER A 110 -17.15 31.89 2.04
C SER A 110 -17.11 30.68 1.07
N VAL A 111 -18.01 30.64 0.10
CA VAL A 111 -18.03 29.56 -0.91
C VAL A 111 -16.78 29.64 -1.81
N ALA A 112 -16.37 30.84 -2.22
CA ALA A 112 -15.16 31.03 -3.04
C ALA A 112 -13.91 30.51 -2.32
N ASP A 113 -13.74 30.82 -1.03
CA ASP A 113 -12.64 30.31 -0.21
C ASP A 113 -12.67 28.77 -0.08
N LEU A 114 -13.85 28.18 0.15
CA LEU A 114 -13.99 26.72 0.21
C LEU A 114 -13.62 26.04 -1.12
N VAL A 115 -13.96 26.64 -2.26
CA VAL A 115 -13.58 26.12 -3.57
C VAL A 115 -12.07 26.25 -3.77
N ARG A 116 -11.45 27.36 -3.35
CA ARG A 116 -9.98 27.54 -3.39
C ARG A 116 -9.26 26.45 -2.61
N ASP A 117 -9.67 26.18 -1.37
CA ASP A 117 -9.07 25.14 -0.52
C ASP A 117 -9.25 23.75 -1.15
N SER A 118 -10.41 23.49 -1.75
CA SER A 118 -10.68 22.24 -2.47
C SER A 118 -9.76 22.07 -3.68
N VAL A 119 -9.50 23.15 -4.43
CA VAL A 119 -8.58 23.14 -5.57
C VAL A 119 -7.16 22.79 -5.14
N GLU A 120 -6.67 23.38 -4.04
CA GLU A 120 -5.35 23.08 -3.50
C GLU A 120 -5.23 21.60 -3.07
N MET A 121 -6.25 21.07 -2.39
CA MET A 121 -6.32 19.66 -2.00
C MET A 121 -6.30 18.71 -3.21
N VAL A 122 -7.10 19.00 -4.24
CA VAL A 122 -7.12 18.20 -5.48
C VAL A 122 -5.76 18.28 -6.19
N SER A 123 -5.13 19.46 -6.24
CA SER A 123 -3.80 19.63 -6.83
C SER A 123 -2.74 18.80 -6.10
N SER A 124 -2.73 18.84 -4.77
CA SER A 124 -1.81 18.05 -3.95
C SER A 124 -2.01 16.55 -4.15
N THR A 125 -3.27 16.09 -4.12
CA THR A 125 -3.62 14.67 -4.33
C THR A 125 -3.23 14.19 -5.73
N THR A 126 -3.44 15.03 -6.75
CA THR A 126 -3.07 14.75 -8.14
C THR A 126 -1.56 14.63 -8.30
N HIS A 127 -0.78 15.45 -7.60
CA HIS A 127 0.67 15.36 -7.60
C HIS A 127 1.16 14.06 -6.96
N SER A 128 0.61 13.67 -5.80
CA SER A 128 0.92 12.38 -5.17
C SER A 128 0.53 11.20 -6.05
N MET A 129 -0.58 11.29 -6.78
CA MET A 129 -1.00 10.26 -7.75
C MET A 129 -0.01 10.11 -8.90
N ALA A 130 0.55 11.22 -9.40
CA ALA A 130 1.57 11.18 -10.46
C ALA A 130 2.87 10.50 -9.98
N LEU A 131 3.33 10.82 -8.76
CA LEU A 131 4.50 10.15 -8.16
C LEU A 131 4.26 8.66 -7.94
N ALA A 132 3.08 8.29 -7.43
CA ALA A 132 2.72 6.89 -7.25
C ALA A 132 2.67 6.12 -8.58
N ALA A 133 2.20 6.77 -9.66
CA ALA A 133 2.19 6.17 -10.99
C ALA A 133 3.62 5.89 -11.51
N GLU A 134 4.56 6.79 -11.25
CA GLU A 134 5.98 6.60 -11.60
C GLU A 134 6.61 5.43 -10.81
N ASP A 135 6.30 5.30 -9.52
CA ASP A 135 6.73 4.18 -8.67
C ASP A 135 6.18 2.83 -9.19
N VAL A 136 4.91 2.80 -9.61
CA VAL A 136 4.30 1.60 -10.22
C VAL A 136 4.97 1.28 -11.56
N ALA A 137 5.31 2.28 -12.37
CA ALA A 137 6.05 2.07 -13.63
C ALA A 137 7.40 1.38 -13.38
N GLN A 138 8.15 1.85 -12.37
CA GLN A 138 9.45 1.29 -12.02
C GLN A 138 9.34 -0.15 -11.52
N GLN A 139 8.32 -0.44 -10.70
CA GLN A 139 8.03 -1.80 -10.24
C GLN A 139 7.64 -2.70 -11.40
N ALA A 140 6.77 -2.24 -12.31
CA ALA A 140 6.37 -2.97 -13.51
C ALA A 140 7.60 -3.33 -14.37
N SER A 141 8.54 -2.39 -14.57
CA SER A 141 9.79 -2.66 -15.29
C SER A 141 10.65 -3.73 -14.59
N THR A 142 10.71 -3.73 -13.26
CA THR A 142 11.50 -4.72 -12.50
C THR A 142 10.88 -6.11 -12.60
N ILE A 143 9.55 -6.20 -12.51
CA ILE A 143 8.83 -7.47 -12.70
C ILE A 143 8.99 -7.97 -14.14
N ALA A 144 9.05 -7.08 -15.14
CA ALA A 144 9.28 -7.45 -16.53
C ALA A 144 10.63 -8.17 -16.70
N THR A 145 11.70 -7.57 -16.17
CA THR A 145 13.04 -8.18 -16.19
C THR A 145 13.06 -9.52 -15.45
N ALA A 146 12.46 -9.61 -14.26
CA ALA A 146 12.38 -10.87 -13.53
C ALA A 146 11.58 -11.96 -14.29
N SER A 147 10.56 -11.56 -15.05
CA SER A 147 9.79 -12.46 -15.90
C SER A 147 10.62 -12.95 -17.08
N GLU A 148 11.39 -12.10 -17.73
CA GLU A 148 12.33 -12.51 -18.79
C GLU A 148 13.36 -13.53 -18.28
N GLU A 149 13.97 -13.28 -17.12
CA GLU A 149 14.90 -14.22 -16.48
C GLU A 149 14.23 -15.55 -16.12
N MET A 150 12.98 -15.51 -15.64
CA MET A 150 12.20 -16.71 -15.32
C MET A 150 11.87 -17.53 -16.57
N SER A 151 11.54 -16.87 -17.68
CA SER A 151 11.29 -17.54 -18.96
C SER A 151 12.57 -18.20 -19.49
N ALA A 152 13.72 -17.52 -19.39
CA ALA A 152 15.00 -18.08 -19.80
C ALA A 152 15.37 -19.31 -18.97
N THR A 153 15.22 -19.20 -17.65
CA THR A 153 15.51 -20.29 -16.70
C THR A 153 14.60 -21.49 -16.93
N SER A 154 13.30 -21.27 -17.17
CA SER A 154 12.34 -22.33 -17.48
C SER A 154 12.73 -23.07 -18.77
N GLY A 155 13.18 -22.32 -19.79
CA GLY A 155 13.73 -22.90 -21.02
C GLY A 155 14.99 -23.73 -20.79
N ASP A 156 15.89 -23.31 -19.90
CA ASP A 156 17.05 -24.11 -19.49
C ASP A 156 16.66 -25.38 -18.75
N ILE A 157 15.68 -25.32 -17.85
CA ILE A 157 15.16 -26.49 -17.13
C ILE A 157 14.58 -27.51 -18.13
N ALA A 158 13.77 -27.07 -19.10
CA ALA A 158 13.21 -27.95 -20.12
C ALA A 158 14.31 -28.63 -20.95
N ARG A 159 15.34 -27.90 -21.37
CA ARG A 159 16.51 -28.46 -22.07
C ARG A 159 17.28 -29.49 -21.22
N ASN A 160 17.49 -29.18 -19.94
CA ASN A 160 18.15 -30.09 -19.02
C ASN A 160 17.34 -31.38 -18.79
N CYS A 161 16.01 -31.28 -18.77
CA CYS A 161 15.15 -32.46 -18.70
C CYS A 161 15.29 -33.34 -19.95
N LEU A 162 15.33 -32.75 -21.16
CA LEU A 162 15.58 -33.51 -22.39
C LEU A 162 16.93 -34.25 -22.33
N PHE A 163 17.98 -33.58 -21.87
CA PHE A 163 19.30 -34.20 -21.72
C PHE A 163 19.29 -35.32 -20.66
N ALA A 164 18.59 -35.11 -19.54
CA ALA A 164 18.43 -36.14 -18.50
C ALA A 164 17.65 -37.36 -19.02
N ALA A 165 16.60 -37.16 -19.80
CA ALA A 165 15.84 -38.24 -20.43
C ALA A 165 16.70 -39.04 -21.42
N GLU A 166 17.52 -38.38 -22.23
CA GLU A 166 18.46 -39.05 -23.14
C GLU A 166 19.49 -39.91 -22.37
N ASN A 167 20.01 -39.39 -21.25
CA ASN A 167 20.94 -40.14 -20.40
C ASN A 167 20.26 -41.32 -19.69
N ALA A 168 19.01 -41.16 -19.24
CA ALA A 168 18.21 -42.24 -18.68
C ALA A 168 17.97 -43.35 -19.72
N GLN A 169 17.71 -42.99 -20.98
CA GLN A 169 17.59 -43.97 -22.06
C GLN A 169 18.91 -44.74 -22.28
N LYS A 170 20.05 -44.04 -22.35
CA LYS A 170 21.37 -44.67 -22.47
C LYS A 170 21.66 -45.62 -21.29
N ALA A 171 21.30 -45.21 -20.07
CA ALA A 171 21.46 -46.04 -18.87
C ALA A 171 20.55 -47.28 -18.92
N THR A 172 19.34 -47.15 -19.46
CA THR A 172 18.42 -48.28 -19.68
C THR A 172 19.05 -49.30 -20.64
N ASP A 173 19.56 -48.84 -21.79
CA ASP A 173 20.18 -49.71 -22.80
C ASP A 173 21.41 -50.43 -22.23
N GLN A 174 22.25 -49.72 -21.48
CA GLN A 174 23.44 -50.29 -20.82
C GLN A 174 23.06 -51.32 -19.75
N THR A 175 22.06 -51.03 -18.92
CA THR A 175 21.61 -51.95 -17.86
C THR A 175 20.96 -53.19 -18.44
N HIS A 176 20.16 -53.05 -19.50
CA HIS A 176 19.57 -54.17 -20.22
C HIS A 176 20.65 -55.08 -20.85
N SER A 177 21.66 -54.49 -21.50
CA SER A 177 22.81 -55.23 -22.02
C SER A 177 23.58 -55.96 -20.91
N GLY A 178 23.79 -55.30 -19.77
CA GLY A 178 24.39 -55.90 -18.58
C GLY A 178 23.59 -57.08 -18.04
N ALA A 179 22.26 -56.96 -17.96
CA ALA A 179 21.37 -58.02 -17.51
C ALA A 179 21.44 -59.25 -18.42
N GLN A 180 21.48 -59.04 -19.74
CA GLN A 180 21.69 -60.13 -20.71
C GLN A 180 23.06 -60.82 -20.52
N LEU A 181 24.13 -60.06 -20.26
CA LEU A 181 25.46 -60.61 -20.02
C LEU A 181 25.52 -61.46 -18.75
N VAL A 182 24.86 -61.01 -17.68
CA VAL A 182 24.72 -61.76 -16.42
C VAL A 182 23.93 -63.04 -16.64
N GLN A 183 22.80 -62.98 -17.37
CA GLN A 183 22.00 -64.16 -17.69
C GLN A 183 22.76 -65.18 -18.56
N ASN A 184 23.62 -64.72 -19.47
CA ASN A 184 24.52 -65.57 -20.23
C ASN A 184 25.59 -66.22 -19.34
N SER A 185 26.17 -65.46 -18.41
CA SER A 185 27.15 -65.98 -17.44
C SER A 185 26.56 -67.07 -16.53
N ALA A 186 25.31 -66.91 -16.09
CA ALA A 186 24.61 -67.91 -15.29
C ALA A 186 24.42 -69.22 -16.08
N ARG A 187 24.02 -69.14 -17.36
CA ARG A 187 23.94 -70.31 -18.24
C ARG A 187 25.30 -70.96 -18.48
N LEU A 188 26.37 -70.17 -18.57
CA LEU A 188 27.72 -70.70 -18.74
C LEU A 188 28.19 -71.47 -17.50
N MET A 189 27.91 -70.95 -16.30
CA MET A 189 28.17 -71.62 -15.03
C MET A 189 27.42 -72.95 -14.93
N ASP A 190 26.14 -72.99 -15.30
CA ASP A 190 25.35 -74.22 -15.30
C ASP A 190 25.94 -75.29 -16.24
N ASN A 191 26.38 -74.89 -17.44
CA ASN A 191 27.09 -75.77 -18.37
C ASN A 191 28.44 -76.27 -17.80
N ILE A 192 29.18 -75.43 -17.06
CA ILE A 192 30.41 -75.83 -16.40
C ILE A 192 30.10 -76.87 -15.30
N ALA A 193 29.07 -76.64 -14.48
CA ALA A 193 28.65 -77.59 -13.46
C ALA A 193 28.32 -78.96 -14.07
N GLN A 194 27.59 -78.99 -15.18
CA GLN A 194 27.28 -80.22 -15.90
C GLN A 194 28.55 -80.92 -16.38
N ARG A 195 29.47 -80.21 -17.03
CA ARG A 195 30.74 -80.80 -17.53
C ARG A 195 31.65 -81.32 -16.42
N VAL A 196 31.70 -80.64 -15.27
CA VAL A 196 32.45 -81.11 -14.10
C VAL A 196 31.82 -82.39 -13.55
N ASN A 197 30.49 -82.47 -13.51
CA ASN A 197 29.78 -83.65 -13.04
C ASN A 197 29.96 -84.87 -13.98
N GLU A 198 29.92 -84.65 -15.29
CA GLU A 198 30.25 -85.68 -16.30
C GLU A 198 31.70 -86.16 -16.17
N SER A 199 32.64 -85.24 -15.92
CA SER A 199 34.04 -85.57 -15.69
C SER A 199 34.21 -86.38 -14.40
N SER A 200 33.51 -86.01 -13.32
CA SER A 200 33.50 -86.73 -12.04
C SER A 200 33.03 -88.17 -12.22
N THR A 201 31.94 -88.38 -12.96
CA THR A 201 31.42 -89.73 -13.30
C THR A 201 32.45 -90.55 -14.07
N THR A 202 33.19 -89.93 -14.99
CA THR A 202 34.23 -90.61 -15.78
C THR A 202 35.42 -91.04 -14.91
N VAL A 203 35.85 -90.16 -14.00
CA VAL A 203 36.95 -90.44 -13.06
C VAL A 203 36.53 -91.50 -12.04
N GLU A 204 35.28 -91.48 -11.57
CA GLU A 204 34.72 -92.52 -10.70
C GLU A 204 34.72 -93.89 -11.41
N GLY A 205 34.36 -93.92 -12.71
CA GLY A 205 34.48 -95.13 -13.53
C GLY A 205 35.92 -95.63 -13.67
N LEU A 206 36.92 -94.74 -13.69
CA LEU A 206 38.34 -95.13 -13.67
C LEU A 206 38.73 -95.74 -12.31
N GLY A 207 38.21 -95.20 -11.21
CA GLY A 207 38.35 -95.78 -9.86
C GLY A 207 37.83 -97.21 -9.82
N GLN A 208 36.60 -97.45 -10.29
CA GLN A 208 36.01 -98.80 -10.35
C GLN A 208 36.82 -99.78 -11.21
N ARG A 209 37.34 -99.34 -12.37
CA ARG A 209 38.22 -100.17 -13.21
C ARG A 209 39.54 -100.47 -12.51
N SER A 210 40.08 -99.52 -11.74
CA SER A 210 41.30 -99.71 -10.95
C SER A 210 41.07 -100.72 -9.83
N ASP A 211 39.91 -100.72 -9.18
CA ASP A 211 39.51 -101.75 -8.19
C ASP A 211 39.47 -103.15 -8.82
N GLN A 212 38.89 -103.27 -10.02
CA GLN A 212 38.86 -104.53 -10.76
C GLN A 212 40.28 -105.03 -11.10
N ILE A 213 41.17 -104.13 -11.54
CA ILE A 213 42.56 -104.48 -11.81
C ILE A 213 43.27 -104.89 -10.51
N GLY A 214 43.03 -104.18 -9.40
CA GLY A 214 43.58 -104.54 -8.08
C GLY A 214 43.18 -105.95 -7.65
N ALA A 215 41.92 -106.35 -7.87
CA ALA A 215 41.45 -107.71 -7.59
C ALA A 215 42.14 -108.77 -8.47
N ILE A 216 42.36 -108.47 -9.76
CA ILE A 216 43.10 -109.35 -10.67
C ILE A 216 44.56 -109.48 -10.23
N VAL A 217 45.22 -108.38 -9.88
CA VAL A 217 46.62 -108.37 -9.42
C VAL A 217 46.79 -109.18 -8.14
N ASN A 218 45.85 -109.08 -7.18
CA ASN A 218 45.83 -109.93 -6.00
C ASN A 218 45.66 -111.41 -6.36
N THR A 219 44.80 -111.74 -7.32
CA THR A 219 44.64 -113.13 -7.80
C THR A 219 45.94 -113.65 -8.44
N ILE A 220 46.65 -112.83 -9.22
CA ILE A 220 47.94 -113.21 -9.81
C ILE A 220 49.01 -113.39 -8.72
N GLN A 221 49.01 -112.54 -7.70
CA GLN A 221 49.88 -112.68 -6.53
C GLN A 221 49.63 -114.02 -5.82
N ASP A 222 48.37 -114.36 -5.56
CA ASP A 222 47.99 -115.64 -4.94
C ASP A 222 48.44 -116.85 -5.81
N ILE A 223 48.28 -116.76 -7.14
CA ILE A 223 48.77 -117.78 -8.09
C ILE A 223 50.30 -117.88 -8.05
N ALA A 224 51.01 -116.76 -8.01
CA ALA A 224 52.47 -116.73 -7.94
C ALA A 224 52.97 -117.34 -6.62
N ASP A 225 52.34 -117.04 -5.49
CA ASP A 225 52.66 -117.63 -4.19
C ASP A 225 52.37 -119.14 -4.17
N GLN A 226 51.24 -119.58 -4.74
CA GLN A 226 50.95 -121.01 -4.93
C GLN A 226 51.97 -121.69 -5.84
N THR A 227 52.37 -121.04 -6.92
CA THR A 227 53.37 -121.57 -7.88
C THR A 227 54.73 -121.68 -7.20
N ASN A 228 55.12 -120.70 -6.38
CA ASN A 228 56.33 -120.73 -5.57
C ASN A 228 56.33 -121.91 -4.58
N LEU A 229 55.20 -122.15 -3.92
CA LEU A 229 55.00 -123.30 -3.02
C LEU A 229 55.06 -124.65 -3.75
N LEU A 230 54.43 -124.75 -4.92
CA LEU A 230 54.47 -125.95 -5.76
C LEU A 230 55.90 -126.22 -6.27
N ALA A 231 56.61 -125.17 -6.70
CA ALA A 231 58.00 -125.26 -7.14
C ALA A 231 58.93 -125.68 -6.00
N LEU A 232 58.72 -125.16 -4.78
CA LEU A 232 59.45 -125.58 -3.59
C LEU A 232 59.22 -127.07 -3.28
N ASN A 233 57.96 -127.53 -3.32
CA ASN A 233 57.64 -128.94 -3.11
C ASN A 233 58.27 -129.83 -4.19
N ALA A 234 58.28 -129.38 -5.45
CA ALA A 234 58.93 -130.09 -6.55
C ALA A 234 60.46 -130.14 -6.40
N ALA A 235 61.09 -129.05 -5.94
CA ALA A 235 62.52 -129.00 -5.66
C ALA A 235 62.92 -129.95 -4.52
N ILE A 236 62.10 -130.02 -3.46
CA ILE A 236 62.26 -130.97 -2.35
C ILE A 236 62.19 -132.42 -2.86
N GLU A 237 61.19 -132.76 -3.67
CA GLU A 237 61.02 -134.13 -4.18
C GLU A 237 62.10 -134.49 -5.22
N ALA A 238 62.57 -133.53 -6.02
CA ALA A 238 63.70 -133.69 -6.93
C ALA A 238 65.02 -133.95 -6.17
N ALA A 239 65.27 -133.24 -5.06
CA ALA A 239 66.40 -133.50 -4.18
C ALA A 239 66.31 -134.90 -3.52
N ARG A 240 65.09 -135.35 -3.21
CA ARG A 240 64.81 -136.67 -2.63
C ARG A 240 65.08 -137.83 -3.60
N ALA A 241 64.91 -137.60 -4.91
CA ALA A 241 65.18 -138.58 -5.97
C ALA A 241 66.68 -138.73 -6.35
N GLY A 242 67.58 -137.93 -5.76
CA GLY A 242 69.02 -138.02 -5.96
C GLY A 242 69.46 -137.70 -7.41
N GLU A 243 70.39 -138.48 -7.97
CA GLU A 243 70.92 -138.24 -9.33
C GLU A 243 69.86 -138.34 -10.44
N GLN A 244 68.77 -139.09 -10.24
CA GLN A 244 67.66 -139.18 -11.22
C GLN A 244 66.77 -137.93 -11.24
N GLY A 245 66.79 -137.12 -10.17
CA GLY A 245 65.98 -135.91 -10.02
C GLY A 245 66.65 -134.61 -10.49
N ARG A 246 67.93 -134.66 -10.90
CA ARG A 246 68.74 -133.46 -11.21
C ARG A 246 68.14 -132.54 -12.27
N GLY A 247 67.59 -133.10 -13.35
CA GLY A 247 66.92 -132.31 -14.40
C GLY A 247 65.62 -131.66 -13.91
N PHE A 248 64.88 -132.35 -13.03
CA PHE A 248 63.67 -131.81 -12.40
C PHE A 248 63.98 -130.72 -11.38
N ALA A 249 65.08 -130.82 -10.62
CA ALA A 249 65.50 -129.82 -9.65
C ALA A 249 65.80 -128.47 -10.32
N VAL A 250 66.50 -128.47 -11.47
CA VAL A 250 66.78 -127.24 -12.23
C VAL A 250 65.50 -126.57 -12.73
N VAL A 251 64.54 -127.34 -13.22
CA VAL A 251 63.24 -126.80 -13.65
C VAL A 251 62.45 -126.25 -12.46
N ALA A 252 62.46 -126.94 -11.32
CA ALA A 252 61.79 -126.48 -10.11
C ALA A 252 62.38 -125.16 -9.57
N ASP A 253 63.71 -125.01 -9.56
CA ASP A 253 64.37 -123.76 -9.17
C ASP A 253 64.08 -122.61 -10.14
N GLU A 254 64.01 -122.88 -11.45
CA GLU A 254 63.65 -121.86 -12.47
C GLU A 254 62.19 -121.41 -12.34
N VAL A 255 61.26 -122.34 -12.08
CA VAL A 255 59.85 -122.02 -11.80
C VAL A 255 59.72 -121.23 -10.50
N ARG A 256 60.51 -121.56 -9.47
CA ARG A 256 60.55 -120.83 -8.20
C ARG A 256 61.03 -119.39 -8.40
N ALA A 257 62.14 -119.21 -9.13
CA ALA A 257 62.67 -117.89 -9.46
C ALA A 257 61.68 -117.06 -10.31
N LEU A 258 60.95 -117.70 -11.22
CA LEU A 258 59.90 -117.05 -12.00
C LEU A 258 58.71 -116.63 -11.11
N ALA A 259 58.30 -117.47 -10.16
CA ALA A 259 57.23 -117.17 -9.21
C ALA A 259 57.61 -116.01 -8.25
N GLU A 260 58.85 -115.98 -7.75
CA GLU A 260 59.38 -114.86 -6.96
C GLU A 260 59.43 -113.56 -7.77
N ARG A 261 59.88 -113.61 -9.04
CA ARG A 261 59.84 -112.44 -9.95
C ARG A 261 58.41 -111.97 -10.22
N THR A 262 57.48 -112.90 -10.41
CA THR A 262 56.06 -112.59 -10.63
C THR A 262 55.49 -111.88 -9.41
N THR A 263 55.71 -112.42 -8.21
CA THR A 263 55.33 -111.83 -6.92
C THR A 263 55.85 -110.40 -6.74
N LYS A 264 57.14 -110.19 -7.06
CA LYS A 264 57.73 -108.86 -6.97
C LYS A 264 57.04 -107.87 -7.94
N ALA A 265 56.81 -108.29 -9.19
CA ALA A 265 56.14 -107.46 -10.18
C ALA A 265 54.68 -107.17 -9.82
N THR A 266 53.91 -108.14 -9.34
CA THR A 266 52.53 -107.93 -8.86
C THR A 266 52.47 -106.99 -7.67
N LYS A 267 53.44 -107.03 -6.75
CA LYS A 267 53.52 -106.08 -5.63
C LYS A 267 53.80 -104.64 -6.09
N GLU A 268 54.69 -104.47 -7.07
CA GLU A 268 54.93 -103.16 -7.70
C GLU A 268 53.66 -102.65 -8.41
N ILE A 269 52.96 -103.51 -9.17
CA ILE A 269 51.69 -103.17 -9.82
C ILE A 269 50.61 -102.82 -8.79
N SER A 270 50.48 -103.60 -7.70
CA SER A 270 49.52 -103.35 -6.62
C SER A 270 49.74 -101.97 -5.99
N THR A 271 51.00 -101.58 -5.79
CA THR A 271 51.35 -100.23 -5.28
C THR A 271 50.94 -99.14 -6.27
N MET A 272 51.16 -99.33 -7.58
CA MET A 272 50.71 -98.38 -8.61
C MET A 272 49.19 -98.26 -8.67
N ILE A 273 48.46 -99.39 -8.63
CA ILE A 273 46.99 -99.39 -8.61
C ILE A 273 46.45 -98.67 -7.39
N LYS A 274 47.06 -98.87 -6.23
CA LYS A 274 46.68 -98.15 -5.01
C LYS A 274 46.88 -96.64 -5.14
N SER A 275 47.99 -96.19 -5.73
CA SER A 275 48.20 -94.76 -6.04
C SER A 275 47.12 -94.22 -6.97
N ILE A 276 46.78 -94.96 -8.03
CA ILE A 276 45.73 -94.57 -8.97
C ILE A 276 44.36 -94.45 -8.27
N GLN A 277 44.03 -95.39 -7.37
CA GLN A 277 42.81 -95.34 -6.57
C GLN A 277 42.76 -94.12 -5.65
N GLU A 278 43.86 -93.83 -4.94
CA GLU A 278 43.96 -92.66 -4.07
C GLU A 278 43.85 -91.35 -4.86
N GLU A 279 44.52 -91.25 -6.01
CA GLU A 279 44.48 -90.09 -6.92
C GLU A 279 43.09 -89.89 -7.54
N THR A 280 42.42 -90.97 -7.96
CA THR A 280 41.05 -90.88 -8.50
C THR A 280 40.04 -90.46 -7.42
N GLN A 281 40.15 -90.99 -6.20
CA GLN A 281 39.31 -90.58 -5.08
C GLN A 281 39.49 -89.09 -4.74
N ALA A 282 40.75 -88.62 -4.71
CA ALA A 282 41.07 -87.22 -4.50
C ALA A 282 40.50 -86.33 -5.62
N ALA A 283 40.65 -86.74 -6.88
CA ALA A 283 40.12 -86.02 -8.03
C ALA A 283 38.57 -85.91 -8.00
N VAL A 284 37.86 -86.99 -7.63
CA VAL A 284 36.40 -86.95 -7.44
C VAL A 284 36.01 -85.97 -6.32
N GLY A 285 36.74 -85.97 -5.21
CA GLY A 285 36.55 -85.01 -4.11
C GLY A 285 36.67 -83.55 -4.57
N SER A 286 37.78 -83.21 -5.25
CA SER A 286 37.99 -81.87 -5.79
C SER A 286 36.96 -81.47 -6.85
N MET A 287 36.50 -82.41 -7.68
CA MET A 287 35.42 -82.15 -8.63
C MET A 287 34.08 -81.86 -7.94
N SER A 288 33.76 -82.58 -6.86
CA SER A 288 32.55 -82.32 -6.05
C SER A 288 32.59 -80.93 -5.40
N GLU A 289 33.74 -80.53 -4.85
CA GLU A 289 33.94 -79.16 -4.36
C GLU A 289 33.78 -78.12 -5.49
N GLY A 290 34.35 -78.40 -6.66
CA GLY A 290 34.21 -77.55 -7.85
C GLY A 290 32.75 -77.33 -8.26
N VAL A 291 31.91 -78.38 -8.24
CA VAL A 291 30.46 -78.23 -8.48
C VAL A 291 29.81 -77.34 -7.41
N GLY A 292 30.22 -77.47 -6.15
CA GLY A 292 29.76 -76.62 -5.06
C GLY A 292 30.06 -75.13 -5.31
N GLU A 293 31.29 -74.81 -5.71
CA GLU A 293 31.69 -73.43 -6.01
C GLU A 293 30.98 -72.87 -7.24
N VAL A 294 30.76 -73.67 -8.29
CA VAL A 294 29.99 -73.25 -9.47
C VAL A 294 28.52 -72.96 -9.11
N LYS A 295 27.90 -73.76 -8.24
CA LYS A 295 26.54 -73.47 -7.74
C LYS A 295 26.47 -72.14 -6.98
N ARG A 296 27.48 -71.84 -6.15
CA ARG A 296 27.59 -70.54 -5.48
C ARG A 296 27.76 -69.39 -6.48
N GLY A 297 28.63 -69.56 -7.47
CA GLY A 297 28.83 -68.58 -8.55
C GLY A 297 27.55 -68.32 -9.36
N THR A 298 26.78 -69.37 -9.62
CA THR A 298 25.47 -69.26 -10.29
C THR A 298 24.48 -68.44 -9.45
N ALA A 299 24.37 -68.72 -8.15
CA ALA A 299 23.48 -67.98 -7.25
C ALA A 299 23.87 -66.49 -7.16
N GLU A 300 25.17 -66.17 -7.08
CA GLU A 300 25.66 -64.79 -7.10
C GLU A 300 25.36 -64.06 -8.42
N THR A 301 25.45 -64.79 -9.54
CA THR A 301 25.10 -64.26 -10.86
C THR A 301 23.60 -63.95 -10.96
N THR A 302 22.73 -64.85 -10.48
CA THR A 302 21.28 -64.61 -10.42
C THR A 302 20.96 -63.36 -9.60
N ARG A 303 21.58 -63.22 -8.42
CA ARG A 303 21.38 -62.08 -7.52
C ARG A 303 21.86 -60.76 -8.14
N SER A 304 22.92 -60.81 -8.95
CA SER A 304 23.38 -59.66 -9.74
C SER A 304 22.37 -59.27 -10.83
N GLY A 305 21.67 -60.26 -11.40
CA GLY A 305 20.59 -60.04 -12.36
C GLY A 305 19.39 -59.33 -11.76
N GLU A 306 18.95 -59.77 -10.57
CA GLU A 306 17.89 -59.12 -9.79
C GLU A 306 18.22 -57.65 -9.48
N ALA A 307 19.47 -57.38 -9.08
CA ALA A 307 19.93 -56.00 -8.82
C ALA A 307 19.90 -55.10 -10.07
N LEU A 308 20.20 -55.66 -11.26
CA LEU A 308 20.10 -54.92 -12.52
C LEU A 308 18.65 -54.64 -12.92
N GLU A 309 17.72 -55.56 -12.61
CA GLU A 309 16.29 -55.35 -12.82
C GLU A 309 15.74 -54.24 -11.91
N ASP A 310 16.18 -54.19 -10.65
CA ASP A 310 15.86 -53.09 -9.73
C ASP A 310 16.38 -51.74 -10.24
N ILE A 311 17.60 -51.71 -10.80
CA ILE A 311 18.17 -50.50 -11.42
C ILE A 311 17.31 -50.05 -12.62
N LEU A 312 16.87 -50.98 -13.48
CA LEU A 312 15.97 -50.65 -14.60
C LEU A 312 14.68 -50.00 -14.11
N ASN A 313 14.05 -50.55 -13.06
CA ASN A 313 12.85 -49.98 -12.46
C ASN A 313 13.10 -48.54 -11.95
N LYS A 314 14.26 -48.29 -11.31
CA LYS A 314 14.62 -46.96 -10.83
C LYS A 314 14.89 -45.96 -11.95
N ILE A 315 15.46 -46.39 -13.08
CA ILE A 315 15.66 -45.53 -14.25
C ILE A 315 14.31 -45.16 -14.89
N ASN A 316 13.35 -46.09 -14.91
CA ASN A 316 11.99 -45.81 -15.39
C ASN A 316 11.28 -44.78 -14.49
N ASP A 317 11.35 -44.94 -13.16
CA ASP A 317 10.84 -43.95 -12.19
C ASP A 317 11.44 -42.56 -12.44
N LEU A 318 12.76 -42.50 -12.66
CA LEU A 318 13.49 -41.26 -12.94
C LEU A 318 13.03 -40.61 -14.25
N THR A 319 12.81 -41.40 -15.30
CA THR A 319 12.31 -40.91 -16.59
C THR A 319 10.93 -40.26 -16.45
N MET A 320 10.04 -40.85 -15.66
CA MET A 320 8.72 -40.27 -15.38
C MET A 320 8.85 -38.93 -14.64
N GLN A 321 9.72 -38.83 -13.63
CA GLN A 321 9.94 -37.59 -12.89
C GLN A 321 10.52 -36.49 -13.79
N VAL A 322 11.49 -36.82 -14.64
CA VAL A 322 12.06 -35.90 -15.62
C VAL A 322 10.99 -35.37 -16.58
N SER A 323 10.07 -36.22 -17.04
CA SER A 323 8.94 -35.79 -17.86
C SER A 323 8.02 -34.82 -17.13
N GLN A 324 7.74 -35.04 -15.84
CA GLN A 324 6.92 -34.12 -15.04
C GLN A 324 7.59 -32.76 -14.84
N ILE A 325 8.90 -32.74 -14.61
CA ILE A 325 9.66 -31.49 -14.48
C ILE A 325 9.65 -30.72 -15.81
N ALA A 326 9.78 -31.41 -16.95
CA ALA A 326 9.69 -30.78 -18.27
C ALA A 326 8.32 -30.12 -18.49
N THR A 327 7.22 -30.82 -18.18
CA THR A 327 5.87 -30.26 -18.26
C THR A 327 5.69 -29.04 -17.34
N ALA A 328 6.18 -29.12 -16.10
CA ALA A 328 6.12 -27.99 -15.17
C ALA A 328 6.91 -26.77 -15.69
N ALA A 329 8.05 -26.98 -16.34
CA ALA A 329 8.83 -25.90 -16.96
C ALA A 329 8.11 -25.26 -18.16
N GLU A 330 7.38 -26.04 -18.96
CA GLU A 330 6.53 -25.52 -20.03
C GLU A 330 5.36 -24.69 -19.47
N GLU A 331 4.67 -25.17 -18.43
CA GLU A 331 3.60 -24.43 -17.73
C GLU A 331 4.13 -23.12 -17.11
N GLN A 332 5.33 -23.16 -16.51
CA GLN A 332 5.99 -21.98 -15.97
C GLN A 332 6.30 -20.95 -17.07
N THR A 333 6.73 -21.41 -18.25
CA THR A 333 6.96 -20.54 -19.41
C THR A 333 5.66 -19.88 -19.87
N ALA A 334 4.56 -20.64 -19.97
CA ALA A 334 3.24 -20.09 -20.33
C ALA A 334 2.75 -19.05 -19.31
N THR A 335 2.88 -19.35 -18.02
CA THR A 335 2.50 -18.43 -16.93
C THR A 335 3.34 -17.16 -16.98
N THR A 336 4.63 -17.27 -17.28
CA THR A 336 5.53 -16.12 -17.42
C THR A 336 5.11 -15.22 -18.58
N GLN A 337 4.65 -15.80 -19.69
CA GLN A 337 4.11 -15.02 -20.81
C GLN A 337 2.83 -14.26 -20.44
N GLU A 338 1.95 -14.85 -19.63
CA GLU A 338 0.77 -14.15 -19.10
C GLU A 338 1.16 -13.00 -18.18
N ILE A 339 2.18 -13.19 -17.32
CA ILE A 339 2.72 -12.13 -16.47
C ILE A 339 3.23 -10.97 -17.33
N THR A 340 4.01 -11.24 -18.38
CA THR A 340 4.49 -10.21 -19.31
C THR A 340 3.34 -9.42 -19.95
N ASN A 341 2.27 -10.10 -20.37
CA ASN A 341 1.08 -9.43 -20.91
C ASN A 341 0.38 -8.55 -19.86
N ASN A 342 0.28 -9.03 -18.62
CA ASN A 342 -0.28 -8.25 -17.51
C ASN A 342 0.54 -7.00 -17.20
N ILE A 343 1.86 -7.09 -17.27
CA ILE A 343 2.76 -5.94 -17.08
C ILE A 343 2.56 -4.90 -18.17
N GLN A 344 2.34 -5.33 -19.42
CA GLN A 344 2.01 -4.39 -20.50
C GLN A 344 0.70 -3.66 -20.21
N MET A 345 -0.35 -4.36 -19.77
CA MET A 345 -1.61 -3.73 -19.37
C MET A 345 -1.45 -2.75 -18.20
N ILE A 346 -0.61 -3.09 -17.20
CA ILE A 346 -0.29 -2.20 -16.09
C ILE A 346 0.40 -0.93 -16.61
N THR A 347 1.33 -1.07 -17.55
CA THR A 347 2.04 0.06 -18.17
C THR A 347 1.08 1.00 -18.89
N ASP A 348 0.10 0.45 -19.61
CA ASP A 348 -0.93 1.24 -20.28
C ASP A 348 -1.82 2.00 -19.28
N VAL A 349 -2.20 1.36 -18.17
CA VAL A 349 -2.95 2.01 -17.08
C VAL A 349 -2.15 3.12 -16.42
N VAL A 350 -0.85 2.90 -16.17
CA VAL A 350 0.05 3.91 -15.61
C VAL A 350 0.14 5.13 -16.52
N ASN A 351 0.34 4.91 -17.83
CA ASN A 351 0.36 6.00 -18.81
C ASN A 351 -0.97 6.77 -18.82
N GLY A 352 -2.10 6.06 -18.74
CA GLY A 352 -3.43 6.67 -18.60
C GLY A 352 -3.57 7.51 -17.33
N ASN A 353 -3.06 7.03 -16.19
CA ASN A 353 -3.08 7.77 -14.93
C ASN A 353 -2.23 9.04 -14.97
N VAL A 354 -1.06 9.00 -15.60
CA VAL A 354 -0.21 10.19 -15.79
C VAL A 354 -0.94 11.24 -16.63
N GLU A 355 -1.62 10.83 -17.71
CA GLU A 355 -2.37 11.75 -18.55
C GLU A 355 -3.60 12.33 -17.83
N ASN A 356 -4.31 11.51 -17.06
CA ASN A 356 -5.41 11.96 -16.20
C ASN A 356 -4.93 12.95 -15.14
N ALA A 357 -3.76 12.73 -14.55
CA ALA A 357 -3.16 13.63 -13.59
C ALA A 357 -2.81 14.99 -14.23
N ARG A 358 -2.25 14.98 -15.45
CA ARG A 358 -1.98 16.21 -16.22
C ARG A 358 -3.25 16.99 -16.54
N SER A 359 -4.29 16.29 -17.02
CA SER A 359 -5.59 16.89 -17.33
C SER A 359 -6.25 17.49 -16.08
N THR A 360 -6.18 16.78 -14.95
CA THR A 360 -6.70 17.26 -13.66
C THR A 360 -5.94 18.50 -13.19
N THR A 361 -4.60 18.51 -13.32
CA THR A 361 -3.77 19.67 -12.97
C THR A 361 -4.10 20.90 -13.82
N ALA A 362 -4.36 20.72 -15.12
CA ALA A 362 -4.79 21.81 -15.99
C ALA A 362 -6.18 22.35 -15.59
N ALA A 363 -7.12 21.45 -15.25
CA ALA A 363 -8.46 21.82 -14.82
C ALA A 363 -8.46 22.56 -13.47
N THR A 364 -7.67 22.09 -12.48
CA THR A 364 -7.52 22.77 -11.19
C THR A 364 -6.86 24.13 -11.34
N GLY A 365 -5.85 24.27 -12.21
CA GLY A 365 -5.24 25.56 -12.53
C GLY A 365 -6.23 26.56 -13.11
N LYS A 366 -7.11 26.12 -14.02
CA LYS A 366 -8.20 26.97 -14.55
C LYS A 366 -9.21 27.34 -13.48
N LEU A 367 -9.61 26.39 -12.63
CA LEU A 367 -10.56 26.63 -11.55
C LEU A 367 -10.00 27.63 -10.51
N ALA A 368 -8.70 27.52 -10.16
CA ALA A 368 -8.02 28.49 -9.30
C ALA A 368 -8.15 29.92 -9.86
N SER A 369 -7.86 30.09 -11.15
CA SER A 369 -8.00 31.39 -11.82
C SER A 369 -9.43 31.94 -11.78
N GLN A 370 -10.44 31.08 -11.93
CA GLN A 370 -11.85 31.50 -11.87
C GLN A 370 -12.28 31.91 -10.46
N VAL A 371 -11.74 31.24 -9.43
CA VAL A 371 -11.97 31.60 -8.03
C VAL A 371 -11.31 32.93 -7.70
N ASP A 372 -10.10 33.19 -8.18
CA ASP A 372 -9.42 34.47 -8.01
C ASP A 372 -10.17 35.62 -8.72
N GLU A 373 -10.69 35.39 -9.93
CA GLU A 373 -11.54 36.36 -10.64
C GLU A 373 -12.84 36.64 -9.88
N LEU A 374 -13.48 35.61 -9.34
CA LEU A 374 -14.67 35.76 -8.50
C LEU A 374 -14.38 36.58 -7.25
N HIS A 375 -13.25 36.33 -6.58
CA HIS A 375 -12.78 37.10 -5.43
C HIS A 375 -12.61 38.59 -5.77
N GLN A 376 -12.03 38.91 -6.93
CA GLN A 376 -11.90 40.30 -7.38
C GLN A 376 -13.25 40.96 -7.66
N LEU A 377 -14.18 40.25 -8.30
CA LEU A 377 -15.52 40.77 -8.62
C LEU A 377 -16.33 41.08 -7.36
N VAL A 378 -16.29 40.19 -6.37
CA VAL A 378 -17.02 40.38 -5.10
C VAL A 378 -16.28 41.36 -4.19
N GLY A 379 -14.94 41.43 -4.27
CA GLY A 379 -14.07 42.36 -3.55
C GLY A 379 -14.37 43.84 -3.78
N HIS A 380 -15.07 44.20 -4.86
CA HIS A 380 -15.51 45.56 -5.12
C HIS A 380 -16.60 46.05 -4.14
N PHE A 381 -17.39 45.15 -3.55
CA PHE A 381 -18.48 45.53 -2.66
C PHE A 381 -17.99 45.80 -1.24
N ARG A 382 -18.33 46.97 -0.69
CA ARG A 382 -18.12 47.28 0.72
C ARG A 382 -19.28 46.71 1.53
N LEU A 383 -18.97 45.81 2.47
CA LEU A 383 -19.95 45.12 3.29
C LEU A 383 -20.16 45.82 4.65
N ALA A 384 -21.35 45.66 5.20
CA ALA A 384 -21.72 46.17 6.52
C ALA A 384 -20.86 45.53 7.61
N LYS A 385 -20.15 46.38 8.37
CA LYS A 385 -19.51 46.01 9.62
C LYS A 385 -20.58 45.80 10.69
N VAL A 386 -20.33 44.90 11.65
CA VAL A 386 -21.22 44.71 12.81
C VAL A 386 -21.15 45.90 13.76
N MET A 387 -19.98 46.52 13.85
CA MET A 387 -19.74 47.69 14.67
C MET A 387 -19.11 48.80 13.83
N GLU A 388 -19.68 50.00 13.88
CA GLU A 388 -19.10 51.20 13.29
C GLU A 388 -18.85 52.25 14.36
N TRP A 389 -17.65 52.84 14.34
CA TRP A 389 -17.29 53.93 15.25
C TRP A 389 -17.95 55.23 14.81
N ASP A 390 -18.52 55.96 15.78
CA ASP A 390 -19.07 57.30 15.57
C ASP A 390 -18.71 58.22 16.75
N SER A 391 -18.86 59.54 16.56
CA SER A 391 -18.47 60.56 17.55
C SER A 391 -19.16 60.44 18.92
N SER A 392 -20.29 59.73 19.02
CA SER A 392 -20.99 59.49 20.29
C SER A 392 -20.25 58.55 21.24
N PHE A 393 -19.29 57.79 20.73
CA PHE A 393 -18.40 56.91 21.48
C PHE A 393 -17.13 57.60 21.97
N ALA A 394 -16.82 58.80 21.47
CA ALA A 394 -15.60 59.50 21.86
C ALA A 394 -15.63 59.87 23.35
N THR A 395 -14.58 59.46 24.06
CA THR A 395 -14.32 59.80 25.46
C THR A 395 -13.73 61.20 25.60
N GLY A 396 -13.12 61.72 24.52
CA GLY A 396 -12.38 62.99 24.52
C GLY A 396 -10.89 62.83 24.84
N VAL A 397 -10.45 61.59 25.10
CA VAL A 397 -9.03 61.20 25.21
C VAL A 397 -8.66 60.44 23.93
N SER A 398 -7.97 61.12 23.03
CA SER A 398 -7.60 60.67 21.69
C SER A 398 -6.87 59.33 21.67
N GLN A 399 -6.03 59.06 22.67
CA GLN A 399 -5.35 57.77 22.81
C GLN A 399 -6.35 56.63 23.00
N PHE A 400 -7.35 56.79 23.87
CA PHE A 400 -8.33 55.74 24.16
C PHE A 400 -9.35 55.60 23.03
N ASP A 401 -9.76 56.71 22.42
CA ASP A 401 -10.63 56.68 21.24
C ASP A 401 -9.99 55.87 20.08
N GLN A 402 -8.68 56.00 19.85
CA GLN A 402 -7.96 55.16 18.88
C GLN A 402 -7.90 53.68 19.27
N GLN A 403 -7.74 53.38 20.56
CA GLN A 403 -7.74 52.01 21.06
C GLN A 403 -9.13 51.38 20.93
N HIS A 404 -10.20 52.12 21.20
CA HIS A 404 -11.57 51.66 21.00
C HIS A 404 -11.88 51.41 19.53
N ILE A 405 -11.45 52.28 18.59
CA ILE A 405 -11.59 52.03 17.15
C ILE A 405 -10.94 50.70 16.76
N LYS A 406 -9.75 50.41 17.28
CA LYS A 406 -9.06 49.15 17.00
C LYS A 406 -9.79 47.94 17.60
N LEU A 407 -10.40 48.07 18.78
CA LEU A 407 -11.28 47.02 19.33
C LEU A 407 -12.49 46.76 18.43
N PHE A 408 -13.13 47.81 17.89
CA PHE A 408 -14.24 47.66 16.94
C PHE A 408 -13.79 46.90 15.69
N ASP A 409 -12.63 47.23 15.13
CA ASP A 409 -12.10 46.53 13.95
C ASP A 409 -11.79 45.06 14.23
N MET A 410 -11.23 44.72 15.40
CA MET A 410 -10.95 43.32 15.78
C MET A 410 -12.23 42.50 16.05
N VAL A 411 -13.29 43.12 16.60
CA VAL A 411 -14.60 42.46 16.75
C VAL A 411 -15.25 42.22 15.40
N ASN A 412 -15.15 43.18 14.47
CA ASN A 412 -15.60 43.00 13.09
C ASN A 412 -14.81 41.90 12.37
N GLU A 413 -13.48 41.84 12.55
CA GLU A 413 -12.62 40.79 12.00
C GLU A 413 -13.03 39.39 12.52
N LEU A 414 -13.32 39.28 13.82
CA LEU A 414 -13.81 38.04 14.42
C LEU A 414 -15.18 37.63 13.85
N HIS A 415 -16.11 38.58 13.74
CA HIS A 415 -17.42 38.31 13.15
C HIS A 415 -17.31 37.85 11.69
N ASP A 416 -16.48 38.51 10.90
CA ASP A 416 -16.26 38.16 9.49
C ASP A 416 -15.70 36.74 9.37
N ALA A 417 -14.71 36.39 10.19
CA ALA A 417 -14.15 35.04 10.22
C ALA A 417 -15.16 33.97 10.63
N MET A 418 -16.06 34.28 11.58
CA MET A 418 -17.14 33.39 12.00
C MET A 418 -18.22 33.21 10.91
N GLN A 419 -18.63 34.30 10.26
CA GLN A 419 -19.61 34.25 9.15
C GLN A 419 -19.06 33.51 7.93
N GLN A 420 -17.76 33.65 7.66
CA GLN A 420 -17.07 32.96 6.58
C GLN A 420 -16.77 31.48 6.90
N LYS A 421 -17.13 31.01 8.11
CA LYS A 421 -16.85 29.64 8.59
C LYS A 421 -15.38 29.24 8.44
N ARG A 422 -14.47 30.18 8.73
CA ARG A 422 -13.03 29.92 8.69
C ARG A 422 -12.66 28.81 9.68
N SER A 423 -11.47 28.22 9.51
CA SER A 423 -11.02 27.13 10.37
C SER A 423 -11.00 27.51 11.85
N LYS A 424 -11.11 26.51 12.72
CA LYS A 424 -11.09 26.70 14.18
C LYS A 424 -9.81 27.42 14.61
N GLU A 425 -8.69 27.09 13.97
CA GLU A 425 -7.37 27.68 14.20
C GLU A 425 -7.34 29.17 13.82
N ALA A 426 -7.91 29.52 12.67
CA ALA A 426 -7.97 30.91 12.20
C ALA A 426 -8.84 31.77 13.13
N ILE A 427 -10.02 31.27 13.51
CA ILE A 427 -10.94 31.97 14.44
C ILE A 427 -10.29 32.08 15.83
N GLY A 428 -9.64 31.01 16.31
CA GLY A 428 -8.94 30.99 17.59
C GLY A 428 -7.79 32.00 17.66
N SER A 429 -7.04 32.16 16.57
CA SER A 429 -5.98 33.17 16.47
C SER A 429 -6.51 34.60 16.57
N ILE A 430 -7.62 34.92 15.89
CA ILE A 430 -8.27 36.23 15.94
C ILE A 430 -8.80 36.51 17.35
N LEU A 431 -9.50 35.54 17.95
CA LEU A 431 -10.02 35.65 19.32
C LEU A 431 -8.89 35.88 20.33
N GLY A 432 -7.77 35.17 20.20
CA GLY A 432 -6.59 35.36 21.05
C GLY A 432 -6.03 36.79 20.98
N ARG A 433 -5.85 37.33 19.77
CA ARG A 433 -5.40 38.72 19.58
C ARG A 433 -6.38 39.73 20.19
N LEU A 434 -7.68 39.51 20.03
CA LEU A 434 -8.70 40.40 20.58
C LEU A 434 -8.63 40.45 22.12
N ILE A 435 -8.47 39.30 22.77
CA ILE A 435 -8.33 39.20 24.24
C ILE A 435 -7.10 39.94 24.73
N GLU A 436 -5.95 39.68 24.11
CA GLU A 436 -4.68 40.30 24.48
C GLU A 436 -4.74 41.82 24.34
N TYR A 437 -5.30 42.31 23.23
CA TYR A 437 -5.46 43.73 22.99
C TYR A 437 -6.41 44.39 23.98
N THR A 438 -7.52 43.71 24.32
CA THR A 438 -8.49 44.18 25.32
C THR A 438 -7.86 44.32 26.71
N ALA A 439 -7.09 43.32 27.15
CA ALA A 439 -6.38 43.37 28.43
C ALA A 439 -5.34 44.51 28.48
N SER A 440 -4.60 44.72 27.38
CA SER A 440 -3.63 45.81 27.28
C SER A 440 -4.30 47.19 27.30
N HIS A 441 -5.45 47.35 26.65
CA HIS A 441 -6.22 48.59 26.65
C HIS A 441 -6.71 48.94 28.05
N PHE A 442 -7.32 47.98 28.76
CA PHE A 442 -7.77 48.18 30.14
C PHE A 442 -6.63 48.55 31.09
N GLY A 443 -5.45 47.94 30.92
CA GLY A 443 -4.26 48.32 31.70
C GLY A 443 -3.87 49.79 31.50
N ALA A 444 -3.94 50.29 30.26
CA ALA A 444 -3.63 51.68 29.95
C ALA A 444 -4.64 52.67 30.58
N GLU A 445 -5.93 52.33 30.59
CA GLU A 445 -6.96 53.13 31.29
C GLU A 445 -6.74 53.14 32.81
N GLU A 446 -6.47 51.98 33.41
CA GLU A 446 -6.20 51.85 34.86
C GLU A 446 -4.96 52.66 35.29
N ASP A 447 -3.92 52.69 34.45
CA ASP A 447 -2.74 53.52 34.67
C ASP A 447 -3.06 55.02 34.58
N ALA A 448 -3.91 55.43 33.64
CA ALA A 448 -4.41 56.80 33.54
C ALA A 448 -5.26 57.19 34.76
N PHE A 449 -6.08 56.27 35.30
CA PHE A 449 -6.82 56.52 36.53
C PHE A 449 -5.92 56.70 37.75
N ARG A 450 -4.87 55.88 37.85
CA ARG A 450 -3.89 55.95 38.95
C ARG A 450 -3.12 57.28 38.94
N THR A 451 -2.76 57.77 37.76
CA THR A 451 -2.00 59.02 37.59
C THR A 451 -2.86 60.27 37.74
N SER A 452 -4.13 60.23 37.36
CA SER A 452 -5.09 61.35 37.47
C SER A 452 -5.89 61.37 38.78
N GLY A 453 -5.86 60.30 39.58
CA GLY A 453 -6.66 60.19 40.80
C GLY A 453 -8.18 60.08 40.55
N TYR A 454 -8.59 59.32 39.52
CA TYR A 454 -10.01 59.15 39.19
C TYR A 454 -10.79 58.43 40.31
N HIS A 455 -11.88 59.04 40.77
CA HIS A 455 -12.61 58.62 41.97
C HIS A 455 -13.37 57.28 41.83
N GLU A 456 -13.78 56.88 40.62
CA GLU A 456 -14.46 55.59 40.37
C GLU A 456 -13.52 54.48 39.87
N ALA A 457 -12.19 54.67 39.93
CA ALA A 457 -11.21 53.74 39.36
C ALA A 457 -11.36 52.29 39.84
N ALA A 458 -11.69 52.08 41.12
CA ALA A 458 -11.87 50.75 41.69
C ALA A 458 -13.10 50.02 41.12
N GLN A 459 -14.19 50.74 40.88
CA GLN A 459 -15.40 50.19 40.26
C GLN A 459 -15.15 49.87 38.79
N HIS A 460 -14.43 50.76 38.08
CA HIS A 460 -14.05 50.56 36.68
C HIS A 460 -13.20 49.29 36.49
N LYS A 461 -12.20 49.08 37.34
CA LYS A 461 -11.37 47.87 37.35
C LYS A 461 -12.17 46.57 37.56
N GLN A 462 -13.24 46.61 38.36
CA GLN A 462 -14.11 45.44 38.54
C GLN A 462 -14.87 45.10 37.25
N HIS A 463 -15.31 46.09 36.48
CA HIS A 463 -15.93 45.88 35.17
C HIS A 463 -14.96 45.25 34.17
N HIS A 464 -13.70 45.73 34.12
CA HIS A 464 -12.64 45.17 33.28
C HIS A 464 -12.34 43.71 33.63
N THR A 465 -12.10 43.44 34.92
CA THR A 465 -11.77 42.09 35.40
C THR A 465 -12.89 41.10 35.02
N LYS A 466 -14.15 41.51 35.20
CA LYS A 466 -15.30 40.67 34.87
C LYS A 466 -15.36 40.31 33.38
N LEU A 467 -15.11 41.25 32.47
CA LEU A 467 -15.09 40.93 31.04
C LEU A 467 -13.93 39.99 30.69
N VAL A 468 -12.72 40.31 31.15
CA VAL A 468 -11.52 39.51 30.86
C VAL A 468 -11.73 38.07 31.30
N ASP A 469 -12.27 37.84 32.50
CA ASP A 469 -12.60 36.52 33.01
C ASP A 469 -13.63 35.79 32.11
N GLN A 470 -14.68 36.49 31.66
CA GLN A 470 -15.71 35.92 30.78
C GLN A 470 -15.15 35.53 29.41
N VAL A 471 -14.30 36.35 28.80
CA VAL A 471 -13.74 36.08 27.47
C VAL A 471 -12.64 35.02 27.53
N LEU A 472 -11.83 34.98 28.60
CA LEU A 472 -10.86 33.90 28.83
C LEU A 472 -11.56 32.55 29.05
N ASP A 473 -12.68 32.53 29.79
CA ASP A 473 -13.48 31.31 29.95
C ASP A 473 -14.03 30.81 28.61
N LEU A 474 -14.55 31.72 27.78
CA LEU A 474 -15.00 31.42 26.43
C LEU A 474 -13.88 30.86 25.55
N GLN A 475 -12.68 31.46 25.59
CA GLN A 475 -11.53 31.00 24.83
C GLN A 475 -11.11 29.58 25.23
N ARG A 476 -11.07 29.28 26.54
CA ARG A 476 -10.76 27.94 27.04
C ARG A 476 -11.74 26.90 26.51
N LYS A 477 -13.05 27.17 26.64
CA LYS A 477 -14.11 26.27 26.15
C LYS A 477 -14.06 26.09 24.63
N PHE A 478 -13.76 27.14 23.88
CA PHE A 478 -13.61 27.07 22.43
C PHE A 478 -12.41 26.20 22.03
N ASN A 479 -11.26 26.42 22.66
CA ASN A 479 -10.06 25.62 22.42
C ASN A 479 -10.28 24.14 22.77
N ALA A 480 -10.92 23.85 23.89
CA ALA A 480 -11.31 22.50 24.32
C ALA A 480 -12.38 21.85 23.41
N GLY A 481 -13.05 22.61 22.55
CA GLY A 481 -14.14 22.11 21.70
C GLY A 481 -15.47 21.93 22.43
N GLU A 482 -15.59 22.45 23.65
CA GLU A 482 -16.79 22.38 24.49
C GLU A 482 -17.86 23.39 24.07
N THR A 483 -17.48 24.44 23.33
CA THR A 483 -18.42 25.42 22.76
C THR A 483 -18.01 25.82 21.36
N LEU A 484 -19.01 26.06 20.51
CA LEU A 484 -18.83 26.79 19.26
C LEU A 484 -18.98 28.29 19.54
N LEU A 485 -18.21 29.11 18.84
CA LEU A 485 -18.47 30.55 18.83
C LEU A 485 -19.71 30.78 17.98
N THR A 486 -20.79 31.29 18.58
CA THR A 486 -22.06 31.57 17.92
C THR A 486 -22.25 33.09 17.73
N GLN A 487 -23.28 33.48 16.99
CA GLN A 487 -23.65 34.88 16.85
C GLN A 487 -23.89 35.57 18.21
N ASP A 488 -24.29 34.81 19.24
CA ASP A 488 -24.49 35.31 20.60
C ASP A 488 -23.20 35.88 21.20
N VAL A 489 -22.04 35.34 20.83
CA VAL A 489 -20.73 35.86 21.26
C VAL A 489 -20.48 37.24 20.67
N ILE A 490 -20.78 37.42 19.38
CA ILE A 490 -20.62 38.71 18.72
C ILE A 490 -21.59 39.73 19.32
N MET A 491 -22.84 39.34 19.59
CA MET A 491 -23.81 40.19 20.27
C MET A 491 -23.36 40.57 21.68
N PHE A 492 -22.83 39.61 22.45
CA PHE A 492 -22.28 39.87 23.77
C PHE A 492 -21.13 40.88 23.73
N LEU A 493 -20.16 40.68 22.82
CA LEU A 493 -19.01 41.59 22.66
C LEU A 493 -19.47 42.99 22.22
N GLN A 494 -20.42 43.05 21.29
CA GLN A 494 -21.00 44.30 20.81
C GLN A 494 -21.72 45.05 21.94
N ASP A 495 -22.63 44.39 22.65
CA ASP A 495 -23.40 45.00 23.74
C ASP A 495 -22.48 45.45 24.87
N TRP A 496 -21.49 44.64 25.24
CA TRP A 496 -20.54 45.03 26.28
C TRP A 496 -19.75 46.26 25.86
N LEU A 497 -19.14 46.24 24.67
CA LEU A 497 -18.26 47.33 24.22
C LEU A 497 -19.03 48.64 24.04
N ILE A 498 -20.25 48.59 23.50
CA ILE A 498 -21.11 49.77 23.36
C ILE A 498 -21.50 50.34 24.72
N ASN A 499 -21.99 49.50 25.63
CA ASN A 499 -22.47 49.96 26.94
C ASN A 499 -21.34 50.42 27.85
N HIS A 500 -20.17 49.79 27.75
CA HIS A 500 -18.98 50.16 28.50
C HIS A 500 -18.45 51.52 28.02
N ILE A 501 -18.26 51.73 26.72
CA ILE A 501 -17.74 53.00 26.20
C ILE A 501 -18.73 54.15 26.46
N LYS A 502 -20.02 53.96 26.14
CA LYS A 502 -21.03 55.03 26.29
C LYS A 502 -21.42 55.29 27.75
N GLY A 503 -21.46 54.25 28.58
CA GLY A 503 -21.99 54.31 29.94
C GLY A 503 -20.94 54.47 31.03
N VAL A 504 -19.72 54.00 30.79
CA VAL A 504 -18.62 53.97 31.77
C VAL A 504 -17.47 54.84 31.29
N ASP A 505 -16.88 54.56 30.13
CA ASP A 505 -15.63 55.23 29.71
C ASP A 505 -15.80 56.72 29.45
N ARG A 506 -16.93 57.10 28.86
CA ARG A 506 -17.25 58.52 28.62
C ARG A 506 -17.32 59.36 29.90
N LYS A 507 -17.54 58.75 31.08
CA LYS A 507 -17.59 59.48 32.36
C LYS A 507 -16.23 59.92 32.85
N TYR A 508 -15.17 59.14 32.61
CA TYR A 508 -13.83 59.52 33.02
C TYR A 508 -13.22 60.59 32.11
N GLY A 509 -13.70 60.69 30.87
CA GLY A 509 -13.14 61.57 29.83
C GLY A 509 -12.84 63.00 30.31
N PRO A 510 -13.84 63.73 30.83
CA PRO A 510 -13.63 65.10 31.36
C PRO A 510 -12.59 65.19 32.48
N HIS A 511 -12.50 64.17 33.34
CA HIS A 511 -11.54 64.12 34.46
C HIS A 511 -10.11 63.91 33.95
N LEU A 512 -9.92 62.98 32.99
CA LEU A 512 -8.62 62.70 32.41
C LEU A 512 -8.11 63.87 31.57
N THR A 513 -8.98 64.49 30.76
CA THR A 513 -8.63 65.69 30.00
C THR A 513 -8.26 66.86 30.92
N ALA A 514 -8.97 67.05 32.04
CA ALA A 514 -8.65 68.08 33.03
C ALA A 514 -7.32 67.82 33.75
N SER A 515 -6.91 66.55 33.85
CA SER A 515 -5.64 66.11 34.43
C SER A 515 -4.46 66.15 33.44
N GLY A 516 -4.68 66.64 32.22
CA GLY A 516 -3.64 66.79 31.19
C GLY A 516 -3.40 65.55 30.33
N ILE A 517 -4.20 64.50 30.48
CA ILE A 517 -4.14 63.27 29.68
C ILE A 517 -5.03 63.47 28.45
N LYS A 518 -4.45 63.38 27.25
CA LYS A 518 -5.11 63.69 25.97
C LYS A 518 -5.14 62.52 25.01
#